data_AF-A0A2U9NTN1-F1
#
_entry.id   AF-A0A2U9NTN1-F1
#
_cell.length_a   1.000
_cell.length_b   1.000
_cell.length_c   1.000
_cell.angle_alpha   90.00
_cell.angle_beta   90.00
_cell.angle_gamma   90.00
#
_symmetry.space_group_name_H-M   'P 1'
#
loop_
_entity.id
_entity.type
_entity.pdbx_description
1 polymer ?
#
loop_
_entity_poly.entity_id
_entity_poly.type
_entity_poly.pdbx_seq_one_letter_code
_entity_poly.pdbx_strand_id
1 'polypeptide(L)' 'MTKRTLSNKSRTSVLKVSGFRARMATPNGRKIIKNRRRQGRKRLSITH' A
#
# COMPACT_ATOMS: atom_id res chain seq x y z
N MET A 1 23.02 -14.11 12.47
CA MET A 1 21.81 -13.29 12.21
C MET A 1 21.11 -13.82 10.96
N THR A 2 19.88 -14.33 11.07
CA THR A 2 19.12 -14.84 9.91
C THR A 2 18.40 -13.72 9.17
N LYS A 3 18.36 -13.80 7.84
CA LYS A 3 17.71 -12.81 6.98
C LYS A 3 16.19 -12.83 7.18
N ARG A 4 15.60 -11.65 7.39
CA ARG A 4 14.14 -11.50 7.59
C ARG A 4 13.44 -11.18 6.27
N THR A 5 12.16 -11.54 6.16
CA THR A 5 11.38 -11.48 4.90
C THR A 5 11.25 -10.08 4.29
N LEU A 6 11.35 -9.01 5.09
CA LEU A 6 11.18 -7.63 4.65
C LEU A 6 12.42 -6.75 4.85
N SER A 7 13.59 -7.34 5.10
CA SER A 7 14.80 -6.57 5.48
C SER A 7 15.45 -5.78 4.33
N ASN A 8 15.12 -6.08 3.07
CA ASN A 8 15.89 -5.59 1.92
C ASN A 8 15.16 -4.56 1.04
N LYS A 9 14.07 -3.96 1.51
CA LYS A 9 13.27 -3.03 0.68
C LYS A 9 13.41 -1.59 1.16
N SER A 10 13.84 -0.73 0.24
CA SER A 10 13.80 0.72 0.46
C SER A 10 12.36 1.22 0.55
N ARG A 11 12.17 2.32 1.26
CA ARG A 11 10.86 2.96 1.44
C ARG A 11 10.18 3.26 0.09
N THR A 12 10.95 3.69 -0.90
CA THR A 12 10.48 3.93 -2.27
C THR A 12 9.96 2.67 -2.95
N SER A 13 10.63 1.53 -2.77
CA SER A 13 10.18 0.24 -3.30
C SER A 13 8.81 -0.16 -2.74
N VAL A 14 8.61 0.02 -1.42
CA VAL A 14 7.34 -0.27 -0.76
C VAL A 14 6.21 0.62 -1.29
N LEU A 15 6.49 1.90 -1.51
CA LEU A 15 5.50 2.88 -1.99
C LEU A 15 5.09 2.63 -3.45
N LYS A 16 6.02 2.20 -4.31
CA LYS A 16 5.71 1.82 -5.70
C LYS A 16 4.73 0.64 -5.77
N VAL A 17 4.77 -0.27 -4.79
CA VAL A 17 3.89 -1.44 -4.75
C VAL A 17 2.58 -1.17 -4.00
N SER A 18 2.66 -0.50 -2.85
CA SER A 18 1.55 -0.43 -1.88
C SER A 18 1.03 0.98 -1.62
N GLY A 19 1.63 2.01 -2.21
CA GLY A 19 1.24 3.41 -2.04
C GLY A 19 -0.10 3.75 -2.71
N PHE A 20 -0.61 4.94 -2.42
CA PHE A 20 -1.91 5.40 -2.92
C PHE A 20 -1.98 5.37 -4.46
N ARG A 21 -0.95 5.92 -5.12
CA ARG A 21 -0.87 5.97 -6.59
C ARG A 21 -0.89 4.57 -7.21
N ALA A 22 -0.16 3.62 -6.64
CA ALA A 22 -0.15 2.22 -7.08
C ALA A 22 -1.53 1.57 -6.98
N ARG A 23 -2.29 1.88 -5.91
CA ARG A 23 -3.68 1.42 -5.77
C ARG A 23 -4.62 2.06 -6.79
N MET A 24 -4.44 3.34 -7.13
CA MET A 24 -5.29 4.02 -8.10
C MET A 24 -5.06 3.56 -9.55
N ALA A 25 -3.86 3.10 -9.88
CA ALA A 25 -3.50 2.66 -11.24
C ALA A 25 -4.28 1.42 -11.71
N THR A 26 -4.73 0.54 -10.80
CA THR A 26 -5.43 -0.70 -11.17
C THR A 26 -6.91 -0.67 -10.78
N PRO A 27 -7.81 -1.35 -11.54
CA PRO A 27 -9.21 -1.47 -11.16
C PRO A 27 -9.41 -2.10 -9.76
N ASN A 28 -8.64 -3.16 -9.46
CA ASN A 28 -8.70 -3.85 -8.17
C ASN A 28 -8.22 -2.96 -7.02
N GLY A 29 -7.15 -2.19 -7.22
CA GLY A 29 -6.65 -1.25 -6.22
C GLY A 29 -7.66 -0.15 -5.90
N ARG A 30 -8.38 0.37 -6.90
CA ARG A 30 -9.48 1.32 -6.70
C ARG A 30 -10.61 0.72 -5.85
N LYS A 31 -10.98 -0.55 -6.10
CA LYS A 31 -11.97 -1.28 -5.29
C LYS A 31 -11.54 -1.42 -3.82
N ILE A 32 -10.27 -1.71 -3.57
CA ILE A 32 -9.71 -1.78 -2.21
C ILE A 32 -9.86 -0.44 -1.49
N ILE A 33 -9.49 0.68 -2.14
CA ILE A 33 -9.61 2.01 -1.54
C ILE A 33 -11.08 2.36 -1.25
N LYS A 34 -12.00 2.03 -2.17
CA LYS A 34 -13.45 2.22 -1.95
C LYS A 34 -13.93 1.46 -0.72
N ASN A 35 -13.55 0.19 -0.57
CA ASN A 35 -13.92 -0.61 0.60
C ASN A 35 -13.34 -0.06 1.90
N ARG A 36 -12.08 0.41 1.88
CA ARG A 36 -11.43 1.01 3.05
C ARG A 36 -12.08 2.33 3.46
N ARG A 37 -12.53 3.15 2.51
CA ARG A 37 -13.32 4.37 2.75
C ARG A 37 -14.67 4.04 3.35
N ARG A 38 -15.37 3.04 2.82
CA ARG A 38 -16.66 2.57 3.38
C ARG A 38 -16.52 2.09 4.82
N GLN A 39 -15.40 1.45 5.16
CA GLN A 39 -15.11 1.05 6.54
C GLN A 39 -14.70 2.23 7.44
N GLY A 40 -14.44 3.42 6.89
CA GLY A 40 -14.00 4.59 7.67
C GLY A 40 -12.56 4.51 8.15
N ARG A 41 -11.68 3.75 7.47
CA ARG A 41 -10.28 3.62 7.91
C ARG A 41 -9.54 4.94 7.78
N LYS A 42 -8.97 5.43 8.90
CA LYS A 42 -8.13 6.65 8.95
C LYS A 42 -7.00 6.66 7.92
N ARG A 43 -6.38 5.50 7.65
CA ARG A 43 -5.33 5.34 6.63
C ARG A 43 -5.79 4.41 5.52
N LEU A 44 -5.90 4.92 4.30
CA LEU A 44 -6.37 4.16 3.13
C LEU A 44 -5.23 3.39 2.44
N SER A 45 -4.01 3.93 2.47
CA SER A 45 -2.80 3.29 1.94
C SER A 45 -1.60 3.66 2.81
N ILE A 46 -0.42 3.12 2.49
CA ILE A 46 0.83 3.59 3.07
C ILE A 46 1.04 5.03 2.59
N THR A 47 1.11 5.96 3.55
CA THR A 47 1.47 7.35 3.32
C THR A 47 2.91 7.56 3.73
N HIS A 48 3.54 8.59 3.16
CA HIS A 48 4.83 9.04 3.65
C HIS A 48 4.74 9.47 5.12
#